data_AF-A0A2M9C1N4-F1
#
_entry.id   AF-A0A2M9C1N4-F1
#
_cell.length_a   1.000
_cell.length_b   1.000
_cell.length_c   1.000
_cell.angle_alpha   90.00
_cell.angle_beta   90.00
_cell.angle_gamma   90.00
#
_symmetry.space_group_name_H-M   'P 1'
#
loop_
_entity.id
_entity.type
_entity.pdbx_description
1 polymer ?
#
loop_
_entity_poly.entity_id
_entity_poly.type
_entity_poly.pdbx_seq_one_letter_code
_entity_poly.pdbx_strand_id
1 'polypeptide(L)' 'MKEYSNFFTALIIISIVMATITLAVTDPKKHKIIRITLLVIAAVFLIAGLNGYFLIMVSNVGSS' A
#
# COMPACT_ATOMS: atom_id res chain seq x y z
N MET A 1 -13.55 -8.43 -12.20
CA MET A 1 -12.23 -8.94 -11.73
C MET A 1 -11.07 -8.03 -12.12
N LYS A 2 -10.87 -7.71 -13.41
CA LYS A 2 -9.72 -6.94 -13.91
C LYS A 2 -9.64 -5.50 -13.34
N GLU A 3 -10.77 -4.81 -13.22
CA GLU A 3 -10.86 -3.47 -12.63
C GLU A 3 -10.49 -3.44 -11.14
N TYR A 4 -10.98 -4.42 -10.37
CA TYR A 4 -10.63 -4.57 -8.96
C TYR A 4 -9.14 -4.92 -8.77
N SER A 5 -8.55 -5.76 -9.63
CA SER A 5 -7.11 -6.04 -9.62
C SER A 5 -6.29 -4.78 -9.90
N ASN A 6 -6.68 -3.96 -10.87
CA ASN A 6 -6.05 -2.66 -11.13
C ASN A 6 -6.19 -1.69 -9.96
N PHE A 7 -7.33 -1.67 -9.27
CA PHE A 7 -7.54 -0.85 -8.08
C PHE A 7 -6.55 -1.20 -6.96
N PHE A 8 -6.42 -2.49 -6.62
CA PHE A 8 -5.50 -2.92 -5.57
C PHE A 8 -4.03 -2.73 -5.97
N THR A 9 -3.68 -2.97 -7.23
CA THR A 9 -2.33 -2.65 -7.75
C THR A 9 -2.02 -1.16 -7.62
N ALA A 10 -2.96 -0.28 -7.99
CA ALA A 10 -2.78 1.17 -7.83
C ALA A 10 -2.64 1.57 -6.35
N LEU A 11 -3.40 0.93 -5.45
CA LEU A 11 -3.32 1.16 -4.00
C LEU A 11 -1.93 0.78 -3.44
N ILE A 12 -1.36 -0.33 -3.88
CA ILE A 12 0.00 -0.75 -3.51
C ILE A 12 1.02 0.29 -4.00
N ILE A 13 0.92 0.71 -5.27
CA ILE A 13 1.85 1.69 -5.86
C ILE A 13 1.80 3.02 -5.11
N ILE A 14 0.60 3.56 -4.87
CA ILE A 14 0.42 4.84 -4.16
C ILE A 14 0.97 4.75 -2.74
N SER A 15 0.77 3.62 -2.05
CA SER A 15 1.32 3.41 -0.71
C SER A 15 2.86 3.44 -0.69
N ILE A 16 3.51 2.76 -1.65
CA ILE A 16 4.98 2.75 -1.77
C ILE A 16 5.50 4.16 -2.08
N VAL A 17 4.85 4.88 -2.99
CA VAL A 17 5.22 6.26 -3.36
C VAL A 17 5.11 7.18 -2.15
N MET A 18 3.99 7.13 -1.41
CA MET A 18 3.80 7.93 -0.20
C MET A 18 4.85 7.60 0.87
N ALA A 19 5.15 6.33 1.10
CA ALA A 19 6.16 5.92 2.05
C ALA A 19 7.55 6.47 1.66
N THR A 20 7.91 6.38 0.38
CA THR A 20 9.21 6.85 -0.14
C THR A 20 9.34 8.36 -0.03
N ILE A 21 8.31 9.12 -0.41
CA ILE A 21 8.29 10.58 -0.28
C ILE A 21 8.37 10.99 1.19
N THR A 22 7.60 10.34 2.06
CA THR A 22 7.64 10.59 3.50
C THR A 22 9.06 10.39 4.03
N LEU A 23 9.72 9.29 3.66
CA LEU A 23 11.09 8.99 4.07
C LEU A 23 12.11 10.00 3.53
N ALA A 24 11.94 10.48 2.31
CA ALA A 24 12.85 11.41 1.65
C ALA A 24 12.72 12.86 2.18
N VAL A 25 11.51 13.29 2.54
CA VAL A 25 11.21 14.69 2.89
C VAL A 25 11.24 14.94 4.41
N THR A 26 11.00 13.92 5.24
CA THR A 26 10.95 14.10 6.70
C THR A 26 12.30 13.92 7.37
N ASP A 27 12.76 14.98 8.06
CA ASP A 27 13.97 14.92 8.89
C ASP A 27 13.74 13.94 10.06
N PRO A 28 14.53 12.85 10.15
CA PRO A 28 14.36 11.80 11.15
C PRO A 28 14.48 12.29 12.60
N LYS A 29 15.19 13.39 12.84
CA LYS A 29 15.46 13.90 14.19
C LYS A 29 14.37 14.85 14.67
N LYS A 30 13.69 15.55 13.77
CA LYS A 30 12.71 16.60 14.10
C LYS A 30 11.27 16.14 14.02
N HIS A 31 10.94 15.22 13.10
CA HIS A 31 9.56 14.82 12.79
C HIS A 31 9.31 13.32 12.99
N LYS A 32 9.97 12.72 13.99
CA LYS A 32 9.95 11.28 14.24
C LYS A 32 8.53 10.70 14.41
N ILE A 33 7.66 11.37 15.17
CA ILE A 33 6.28 10.92 15.42
C ILE A 33 5.47 10.94 14.11
N ILE A 34 5.48 12.06 13.40
CA ILE A 34 4.72 12.23 12.14
C ILE A 34 5.16 11.20 11.10
N ARG A 35 6.47 10.98 10.97
CA ARG A 35 7.04 9.97 10.07
C ARG A 35 6.59 8.56 10.42
N ILE A 36 6.60 8.19 11.71
CA ILE A 36 6.14 6.86 12.16
C ILE A 36 4.65 6.71 11.86
N THR A 37 3.82 7.70 12.19
CA THR A 37 2.38 7.64 11.92
C THR A 37 2.08 7.49 10.43
N LEU A 38 2.76 8.25 9.57
CA LEU A 38 2.62 8.12 8.10
C LEU A 38 3.07 6.76 7.59
N LEU A 39 4.18 6.22 8.11
CA LEU A 39 4.65 4.88 7.74
C LEU A 39 3.69 3.78 8.17
N VAL A 40 3.06 3.92 9.34
CA VAL A 40 2.03 2.99 9.80
C VAL A 40 0.81 3.02 8.88
N ILE A 41 0.33 4.21 8.50
CA ILE A 41 -0.79 4.38 7.57
C ILE A 41 -0.45 3.77 6.19
N ALA A 42 0.75 4.04 5.67
CA ALA A 42 1.21 3.44 4.41
C ALA A 42 1.27 1.91 4.51
N ALA A 43 1.80 1.36 5.60
CA ALA A 43 1.85 -0.08 5.82
C ALA A 43 0.45 -0.72 5.83
N VAL A 44 -0.53 -0.08 6.48
CA VAL A 44 -1.92 -0.56 6.48
C VAL A 44 -2.50 -0.58 5.06
N PHE A 45 -2.31 0.48 4.29
CA PHE A 45 -2.76 0.51 2.89
C PHE A 45 -2.06 -0.54 2.03
N LEU A 46 -0.78 -0.77 2.26
CA LEU A 46 0.00 -1.78 1.54
C LEU A 46 -0.54 -3.19 1.81
N ILE A 47 -0.79 -3.52 3.09
CA ILE A 47 -1.34 -4.81 3.52
C ILE A 47 -2.76 -5.01 2.96
N ALA A 48 -3.62 -3.98 3.02
CA ALA A 48 -4.96 -4.03 2.43
C ALA A 48 -4.91 -4.22 0.90
N GLY A 49 -3.98 -3.52 0.24
CA GLY A 49 -3.68 -3.66 -1.19
C GLY A 49 -3.27 -5.08 -1.57
N LEU A 50 -2.27 -5.63 -0.89
CA LEU A 50 -1.75 -6.98 -1.12
C LEU A 50 -2.80 -8.05 -0.85
N ASN A 51 -3.52 -7.97 0.26
CA ASN A 51 -4.56 -8.95 0.59
C ASN A 51 -5.71 -8.90 -0.43
N GLY A 52 -6.17 -7.71 -0.82
CA GLY A 52 -7.21 -7.56 -1.83
C GLY A 52 -6.78 -8.08 -3.20
N TYR A 53 -5.55 -7.77 -3.63
CA TYR A 53 -4.97 -8.30 -4.86
C TYR A 53 -4.85 -9.83 -4.83
N PHE A 54 -4.37 -10.39 -3.72
CA PHE A 54 -4.20 -11.83 -3.54
C PHE A 54 -5.54 -12.58 -3.55
N LEU A 55 -6.56 -12.05 -2.86
CA LEU A 55 -7.91 -12.64 -2.88
C LEU A 55 -8.53 -12.63 -4.28
N ILE A 56 -8.31 -11.58 -5.07
CA ILE A 56 -8.74 -11.54 -6.47
C ILE A 56 -7.99 -12.55 -7.30
N MET A 57 -6.67 -12.65 -7.11
CA MET A 57 -5.85 -13.62 -7.84
C MET A 57 -6.31 -15.05 -7.57
N VAL A 58 -6.51 -15.42 -6.31
CA VAL A 58 -6.97 -16.76 -5.92
C VAL A 58 -8.40 -17.04 -6.41
N SER A 59 -9.31 -16.08 -6.30
CA SER A 59 -10.69 -16.25 -6.82
C SER A 59 -10.74 -16.38 -8.34
N ASN A 60 -9.81 -15.77 -9.07
CA ASN A 60 -9.70 -15.90 -10.52
C ASN A 60 -9.11 -17.25 -10.97
N VAL A 61 -8.38 -17.96 -10.09
CA VAL A 61 -7.86 -19.31 -10.36
C VAL A 61 -8.92 -20.39 -10.07
N GLY A 62 -9.77 -20.18 -9.06
CA GLY A 62 -10.83 -21.12 -8.70
C GLY A 62 -12.10 -21.05 -9.56
N SER A 63 -12.20 -20.11 -10.50
CA SER A 63 -13.34 -19.95 -11.40
C SER A 63 -13.12 -20.60 -12.79
N SER A 64 -12.08 -21.42 -12.95
CA SER A 64 -11.79 -22.19 -14.18
C SER A 64 -12.01 -23.68 -13.96
#